data_AF-A0A839PY38-F1
#
_entry.id   AF-A0A839PY38-F1
#
_cell.length_a   1.000
_cell.length_b   1.000
_cell.length_c   1.000
_cell.angle_alpha   90.00
_cell.angle_beta   90.00
_cell.angle_gamma   90.00
#
_symmetry.space_group_name_H-M   'P 1'
#
loop_
_entity.id
_entity.type
_entity.pdbx_description
1 polymer ?
#
loop_
_entity_poly.entity_id
_entity_poly.type
_entity_poly.pdbx_seq_one_letter_code
_entity_poly.pdbx_strand_id
1 'polypeptide(L)'
;MTPLAPPSRRRAAWLKGEQRLRETVRSARASVRARRHGPGSMPDFLVIGGMRCGTTSLYSYLAQHPDVEPAIGKELQYFTVFHDRGERWYRGHFPPATPGRQTFEASPYYLYHPLAPQRIAAAMPEGRFVALLRDPAARAVSHYRHSVERGVEPLSFADALAAEDERLAPYLGHDVTSREAHAALRSFSYASRGLYADQLERWFEHVPREQVLVLKSEEMYADPAPVYDRVLDFLGLAPHTPDRFGVFSRPKPRIDAPADSTLAELERRFAPHNDRLANLLGWSGSWPAELSTPTTTSNPG
;
A
#
# COMPACT_ATOMS: atom_id res chain seq x y z
N MET A 1 -15.07 2.27 32.72
CA MET A 1 -14.54 2.89 31.49
C MET A 1 -15.49 2.56 30.36
N THR A 2 -16.18 3.56 29.80
CA THR A 2 -17.14 3.37 28.72
C THR A 2 -16.38 3.22 27.40
N PRO A 3 -16.59 2.15 26.61
CA PRO A 3 -15.91 1.99 25.33
C PRO A 3 -16.24 3.18 24.42
N LEU A 4 -15.24 3.67 23.69
CA LEU A 4 -15.41 4.69 22.66
C LEU A 4 -16.54 4.25 21.71
N ALA A 5 -17.60 5.06 21.63
CA ALA A 5 -18.71 4.77 20.74
C ALA A 5 -18.19 4.72 19.30
N PRO A 6 -18.42 3.64 18.55
CA PRO A 6 -18.02 3.56 17.16
C PRO A 6 -18.64 4.72 16.38
N PRO A 7 -18.01 5.18 15.27
CA PRO A 7 -18.63 6.20 14.42
C PRO A 7 -20.06 5.75 14.08
N SER A 8 -21.01 6.69 14.16
CA SER A 8 -22.42 6.36 13.98
C SER A 8 -22.61 5.53 12.71
N ARG A 9 -23.49 4.52 12.74
CA ARG A 9 -23.78 3.63 11.58
C ARG A 9 -24.00 4.43 10.28
N ARG A 10 -24.52 5.66 10.40
CA ARG A 10 -24.69 6.64 9.32
C ARG A 10 -23.38 7.11 8.68
N ARG A 11 -22.33 7.41 9.47
CA ARG A 11 -21.02 7.86 8.94
C ARG A 11 -20.27 6.74 8.22
N ALA A 12 -20.30 5.52 8.76
CA ALA A 12 -19.70 4.34 8.12
C ALA A 12 -20.42 3.98 6.80
N ALA A 13 -21.76 4.05 6.78
CA ALA A 13 -22.55 3.85 5.56
C ALA A 13 -22.26 4.93 4.50
N TRP A 14 -22.12 6.20 4.92
CA TRP A 14 -21.78 7.30 4.03
C TRP A 14 -20.39 7.13 3.39
N LEU A 15 -19.35 6.78 4.17
CA LEU A 15 -18.00 6.50 3.64
C LEU A 15 -17.99 5.33 2.65
N LYS A 16 -18.77 4.27 2.92
CA LYS A 16 -18.94 3.14 1.99
C LYS A 16 -19.65 3.56 0.71
N GLY A 17 -20.68 4.39 0.81
CA GLY A 17 -21.41 4.95 -0.35
C GLY A 17 -20.52 5.86 -1.20
N GLU A 18 -19.74 6.73 -0.58
CA GLU A 18 -18.80 7.62 -1.27
C GLU A 18 -17.70 6.84 -2.00
N GLN A 19 -17.13 5.81 -1.36
CA GLN A 19 -16.12 4.96 -2.00
C GLN A 19 -16.70 4.23 -3.23
N ARG A 20 -17.89 3.63 -3.11
CA ARG A 20 -18.59 2.98 -4.23
C ARG A 20 -18.89 3.96 -5.36
N LEU A 21 -19.32 5.18 -5.05
CA LEU A 21 -19.57 6.22 -6.05
C LEU A 21 -18.29 6.62 -6.78
N ARG A 22 -17.17 6.84 -6.05
CA ARG A 22 -15.87 7.14 -6.64
C ARG A 22 -15.38 6.02 -7.56
N GLU A 23 -15.49 4.76 -7.10
CA GLU A 23 -15.16 3.58 -7.91
C GLU A 23 -16.02 3.50 -9.18
N THR A 24 -17.32 3.76 -9.06
CA THR A 24 -18.26 3.75 -10.19
C THR A 24 -17.92 4.85 -11.21
N VAL A 25 -17.71 6.09 -10.75
CA VAL A 25 -17.33 7.22 -11.60
C VAL A 25 -15.98 6.96 -12.29
N ARG A 26 -15.01 6.39 -11.57
CA ARG A 26 -13.70 6.02 -12.14
C ARG A 26 -13.85 4.94 -13.22
N SER A 27 -14.61 3.89 -12.94
CA SER A 27 -14.89 2.82 -13.90
C SER A 27 -15.62 3.34 -15.14
N ALA A 28 -16.56 4.28 -14.96
CA ALA A 28 -17.26 4.92 -16.06
C ALA A 28 -16.31 5.76 -16.92
N ARG A 29 -15.44 6.58 -16.31
CA ARG A 29 -14.42 7.37 -17.03
C ARG A 29 -13.45 6.48 -17.81
N ALA A 30 -12.93 5.42 -17.18
CA ALA A 30 -12.04 4.47 -17.85
C ALA A 30 -12.74 3.75 -19.01
N SER A 31 -13.99 3.33 -18.82
CA SER A 31 -14.78 2.69 -19.87
C SER A 31 -15.07 3.62 -21.05
N VAL A 32 -15.37 4.90 -20.78
CA VAL A 32 -15.57 5.92 -21.82
C VAL A 32 -14.27 6.16 -22.59
N ARG A 33 -13.13 6.27 -21.90
CA ARG A 33 -11.81 6.42 -22.53
C ARG A 33 -11.46 5.23 -23.43
N ALA A 34 -11.61 4.01 -22.90
CA ALA A 34 -11.34 2.77 -23.62
C ALA A 34 -12.26 2.54 -24.84
N ARG A 35 -13.42 3.21 -24.89
CA ARG A 35 -14.32 3.21 -26.04
C ARG A 35 -13.99 4.31 -27.06
N ARG A 36 -13.51 5.47 -26.63
CA ARG A 36 -13.22 6.62 -27.51
C ARG A 36 -11.83 6.60 -28.15
N HIS A 37 -10.81 6.14 -27.43
CA HIS A 37 -9.40 6.28 -27.85
C HIS A 37 -8.65 4.95 -27.98
N GLY A 38 -9.36 3.82 -27.89
CA GLY A 38 -8.76 2.50 -27.68
C GLY A 38 -8.32 2.29 -26.22
N PRO A 39 -7.94 1.06 -25.83
CA PRO A 39 -7.35 0.84 -24.51
C PRO A 39 -6.03 1.63 -24.40
N GLY A 40 -5.75 2.26 -23.25
CA GLY A 40 -4.44 2.84 -22.97
C GLY A 40 -3.31 1.81 -22.97
N SER A 41 -2.09 2.25 -22.67
CA SER A 41 -0.95 1.35 -22.50
C SER A 41 -1.05 0.55 -21.19
N MET A 42 -0.22 -0.49 -21.07
CA MET A 42 0.15 -0.97 -19.73
C MET A 42 1.05 0.02 -19.02
N PRO A 43 0.93 0.11 -17.68
CA PRO A 43 1.87 0.88 -16.90
C PRO A 43 3.27 0.29 -17.07
N ASP A 44 4.25 1.17 -17.01
CA ASP A 44 5.67 0.83 -17.07
C ASP A 44 6.14 0.32 -15.69
N PHE A 45 5.53 0.82 -14.62
CA PHE A 45 5.84 0.40 -13.26
C PHE A 45 4.65 0.49 -12.31
N LEU A 46 4.76 -0.18 -11.16
CA LEU A 46 3.75 -0.13 -10.09
C LEU A 46 4.39 0.19 -8.74
N VAL A 47 3.70 0.97 -7.91
CA VAL A 47 3.97 1.03 -6.47
C VAL A 47 3.10 -0.02 -5.77
N ILE A 48 3.70 -1.17 -5.46
CA ILE A 48 2.99 -2.40 -5.09
C ILE A 48 2.69 -2.48 -3.59
N GLY A 49 3.36 -1.69 -2.76
CA GLY A 49 3.26 -1.81 -1.30
C GLY A 49 4.17 -0.87 -0.55
N GLY A 50 4.16 -0.91 0.78
CA GLY A 50 3.23 -1.61 1.66
C GLY A 50 2.13 -0.67 2.17
N MET A 51 0.96 -1.22 2.50
CA MET A 51 -0.11 -0.41 3.09
C MET A 51 0.36 0.22 4.41
N ARG A 52 0.15 1.54 4.57
CA ARG A 52 0.60 2.37 5.70
C ARG A 52 2.11 2.64 5.76
N CYS A 53 2.82 2.44 4.64
CA CYS A 53 4.26 2.66 4.51
C CYS A 53 4.60 3.95 3.70
N GLY A 54 3.71 4.93 3.64
CA GLY A 54 4.00 6.20 2.94
C GLY A 54 3.82 6.20 1.41
N THR A 55 3.23 5.15 0.83
CA THR A 55 3.00 5.04 -0.64
C THR A 55 2.20 6.19 -1.26
N THR A 56 1.39 6.91 -0.46
CA THR A 56 0.64 8.08 -0.97
C THR A 56 1.55 9.29 -1.16
N SER A 57 2.54 9.49 -0.30
CA SER A 57 3.59 10.50 -0.49
C SER A 57 4.42 10.18 -1.71
N LEU A 58 4.94 8.94 -1.83
CA LEU A 58 5.69 8.53 -3.02
C LEU A 58 4.87 8.68 -4.32
N TYR A 59 3.60 8.28 -4.33
CA TYR A 59 2.71 8.51 -5.47
C TYR A 59 2.62 9.99 -5.85
N SER A 60 2.54 10.88 -4.85
CA SER A 60 2.49 12.33 -5.10
C SER A 60 3.81 12.88 -5.63
N TYR A 61 4.95 12.32 -5.25
CA TYR A 61 6.26 12.77 -5.73
C TYR A 61 6.42 12.37 -7.20
N LEU A 62 6.15 11.11 -7.52
CA LEU A 62 6.20 10.58 -8.90
C LEU A 62 5.23 11.29 -9.84
N ALA A 63 4.02 11.62 -9.36
CA ALA A 63 3.04 12.34 -10.17
C ALA A 63 3.42 13.80 -10.49
N GLN A 64 4.47 14.35 -9.87
CA GLN A 64 5.02 15.67 -10.21
C GLN A 64 6.12 15.59 -11.27
N HIS A 65 6.68 14.40 -11.55
CA HIS A 65 7.74 14.24 -12.53
C HIS A 65 7.22 14.51 -13.97
N PRO A 66 7.91 15.32 -14.78
CA PRO A 66 7.42 15.74 -16.11
C PRO A 66 7.19 14.58 -17.09
N ASP A 67 7.97 13.52 -16.95
CA ASP A 67 7.90 12.31 -17.80
C ASP A 67 7.07 11.17 -17.20
N VAL A 68 6.31 11.42 -16.12
CA VAL A 68 5.49 10.39 -15.47
C VAL A 68 4.02 10.82 -15.46
N GLU A 69 3.14 9.93 -15.93
CA GLU A 69 1.69 10.15 -15.87
C GLU A 69 1.00 9.04 -15.05
N PRO A 70 0.37 9.37 -13.92
CA PRO A 70 -0.36 8.37 -13.14
C PRO A 70 -1.65 7.92 -13.82
N ALA A 71 -2.11 6.72 -13.48
CA ALA A 71 -3.44 6.26 -13.80
C ALA A 71 -4.53 7.24 -13.36
N ILE A 72 -5.70 7.16 -13.99
CA ILE A 72 -6.90 7.86 -13.52
C ILE A 72 -7.29 7.29 -12.15
N GLY A 73 -6.89 7.99 -11.09
CA GLY A 73 -7.08 7.65 -9.69
C GLY A 73 -5.98 6.75 -9.13
N LYS A 74 -5.86 6.72 -7.79
CA LYS A 74 -4.95 5.83 -7.04
C LYS A 74 -5.67 4.55 -6.62
N GLU A 75 -4.91 3.48 -6.35
CA GLU A 75 -5.41 2.17 -5.90
C GLU A 75 -6.41 1.56 -6.90
N LEU A 76 -5.94 1.13 -8.09
CA LEU A 76 -6.81 0.47 -9.08
C LEU A 76 -7.35 -0.87 -8.58
N GLN A 77 -6.57 -1.61 -7.78
CA GLN A 77 -6.94 -2.93 -7.25
C GLN A 77 -7.28 -3.94 -8.37
N TYR A 78 -6.69 -3.77 -9.55
CA TYR A 78 -6.92 -4.62 -10.71
C TYR A 78 -6.40 -6.03 -10.48
N PHE A 79 -5.16 -6.19 -10.01
CA PHE A 79 -4.58 -7.52 -9.78
C PHE A 79 -5.14 -8.24 -8.53
N THR A 80 -6.15 -7.67 -7.88
CA THR A 80 -6.83 -8.25 -6.70
C THR A 80 -8.31 -8.50 -6.99
N VAL A 81 -9.20 -7.57 -6.59
CA VAL A 81 -10.67 -7.73 -6.60
C VAL A 81 -11.32 -7.35 -7.93
N PHE A 82 -10.61 -6.64 -8.81
CA PHE A 82 -11.13 -6.24 -10.12
C PHE A 82 -10.46 -6.97 -11.30
N HIS A 83 -9.79 -8.09 -11.03
CA HIS A 83 -9.04 -8.83 -12.06
C HIS A 83 -9.96 -9.37 -13.16
N ASP A 84 -11.17 -9.77 -12.77
CA ASP A 84 -12.24 -10.25 -13.64
C ASP A 84 -12.77 -9.20 -14.63
N ARG A 85 -12.44 -7.91 -14.44
CA ARG A 85 -12.81 -6.83 -15.37
C ARG A 85 -12.03 -6.88 -16.69
N GLY A 86 -10.94 -7.65 -16.72
CA GLY A 86 -10.10 -7.86 -17.91
C GLY A 86 -9.14 -6.72 -18.21
N GLU A 87 -8.12 -7.03 -19.01
CA GLU A 87 -7.00 -6.12 -19.30
C GLU A 87 -7.46 -4.83 -19.98
N ARG A 88 -8.46 -4.91 -20.86
CA ARG A 88 -9.02 -3.73 -21.53
C ARG A 88 -9.56 -2.71 -20.52
N TRP A 89 -10.20 -3.16 -19.45
CA TRP A 89 -10.67 -2.28 -18.39
C TRP A 89 -9.49 -1.63 -17.68
N TYR A 90 -8.45 -2.40 -17.34
CA TYR A 90 -7.25 -1.90 -16.67
C TYR A 90 -6.51 -0.85 -17.50
N ARG A 91 -6.22 -1.17 -18.77
CA ARG A 91 -5.64 -0.25 -19.77
C ARG A 91 -6.43 1.04 -19.93
N GLY A 92 -7.75 1.00 -19.78
CA GLY A 92 -8.61 2.17 -19.86
C GLY A 92 -8.32 3.25 -18.81
N HIS A 93 -7.56 2.93 -17.75
CA HIS A 93 -7.14 3.88 -16.73
C HIS A 93 -5.86 4.66 -17.10
N PHE A 94 -5.14 4.25 -18.15
CA PHE A 94 -3.87 4.84 -18.56
C PHE A 94 -4.03 5.62 -19.88
N PRO A 95 -3.17 6.61 -20.15
CA PRO A 95 -3.07 7.20 -21.47
C PRO A 95 -2.56 6.20 -22.52
N PRO A 96 -2.72 6.52 -23.81
CA PRO A 96 -1.93 5.88 -24.85
C PRO A 96 -0.43 6.06 -24.57
N ALA A 97 0.38 5.07 -24.96
CA ALA A 97 1.83 5.16 -24.84
C ALA A 97 2.34 6.41 -25.58
N THR A 98 3.17 7.20 -24.90
CA THR A 98 3.82 8.38 -25.47
C THR A 98 5.32 8.20 -25.31
N PRO A 99 6.13 8.29 -26.39
CA PRO A 99 7.58 8.14 -26.29
C PRO A 99 8.17 9.07 -25.23
N GLY A 100 9.06 8.53 -24.39
CA GLY A 100 9.71 9.27 -23.31
C GLY A 100 8.85 9.49 -22.07
N ARG A 101 7.60 9.03 -22.04
CA ARG A 101 6.74 9.08 -20.85
C ARG A 101 6.49 7.69 -20.28
N GLN A 102 6.57 7.59 -18.96
CA GLN A 102 6.18 6.41 -18.21
C GLN A 102 4.84 6.61 -17.51
N THR A 103 4.13 5.51 -17.29
CA THR A 103 2.83 5.47 -16.64
C THR A 103 2.82 4.51 -15.47
N PHE A 104 2.04 4.82 -14.44
CA PHE A 104 2.02 4.00 -13.22
C PHE A 104 0.72 4.05 -12.44
N GLU A 105 0.55 3.10 -11.53
CA GLU A 105 -0.42 3.18 -10.45
C GLU A 105 0.21 2.79 -9.10
N ALA A 106 -0.50 3.08 -8.02
CA ALA A 106 -0.11 2.67 -6.68
C ALA A 106 -1.26 1.93 -6.00
N SER A 107 -1.07 0.63 -5.75
CA SER A 107 -2.02 -0.25 -5.10
C SER A 107 -1.32 -1.03 -3.99
N PRO A 108 -1.17 -0.45 -2.79
CA PRO A 108 -0.30 -1.01 -1.74
C PRO A 108 -0.71 -2.39 -1.19
N TYR A 109 -1.89 -2.86 -1.58
CA TYR A 109 -2.39 -4.18 -1.23
C TYR A 109 -1.71 -5.29 -2.07
N TYR A 110 -1.17 -4.96 -3.26
CA TYR A 110 -0.56 -5.95 -4.15
C TYR A 110 0.58 -6.70 -3.47
N LEU A 111 1.42 -6.03 -2.68
CA LEU A 111 2.53 -6.68 -1.97
C LEU A 111 2.07 -7.89 -1.12
N TYR A 112 0.90 -7.78 -0.49
CA TYR A 112 0.40 -8.80 0.43
C TYR A 112 -0.52 -9.84 -0.25
N HIS A 113 -1.23 -9.46 -1.30
CA HIS A 113 -2.26 -10.30 -1.90
C HIS A 113 -1.64 -11.56 -2.56
N PRO A 114 -2.05 -12.79 -2.20
CA PRO A 114 -1.37 -14.01 -2.64
C PRO A 114 -1.25 -14.21 -4.15
N LEU A 115 -2.26 -13.80 -4.93
CA LEU A 115 -2.26 -13.97 -6.40
C LEU A 115 -1.71 -12.76 -7.16
N ALA A 116 -1.39 -11.65 -6.49
CA ALA A 116 -0.97 -10.44 -7.18
C ALA A 116 0.37 -10.62 -7.91
N PRO A 117 1.42 -11.25 -7.33
CA PRO A 117 2.70 -11.41 -8.01
C PRO A 117 2.58 -12.16 -9.34
N GLN A 118 1.93 -13.32 -9.33
CA GLN A 118 1.73 -14.14 -10.52
C GLN A 118 0.97 -13.38 -11.62
N ARG A 119 -0.13 -12.70 -11.25
CA ARG A 119 -0.95 -11.94 -12.22
C ARG A 119 -0.19 -10.74 -12.79
N ILE A 120 0.62 -10.07 -11.96
CA ILE A 120 1.44 -8.93 -12.37
C ILE A 120 2.56 -9.40 -13.30
N ALA A 121 3.29 -10.47 -12.94
CA ALA A 121 4.33 -11.03 -13.79
C ALA A 121 3.81 -11.44 -15.17
N ALA A 122 2.60 -12.02 -15.23
CA ALA A 122 1.97 -12.40 -16.50
C ALA A 122 1.57 -11.19 -17.36
N ALA A 123 1.12 -10.09 -16.75
CA ALA A 123 0.66 -8.90 -17.47
C ALA A 123 1.77 -7.88 -17.77
N MET A 124 2.83 -7.88 -16.96
CA MET A 124 3.93 -6.90 -16.97
C MET A 124 5.29 -7.61 -16.81
N PRO A 125 5.68 -8.48 -17.76
CA PRO A 125 6.91 -9.27 -17.64
C PRO A 125 8.19 -8.41 -17.60
N GLU A 126 8.14 -7.20 -18.16
CA GLU A 126 9.25 -6.23 -18.16
C GLU A 126 9.03 -5.08 -17.15
N GLY A 127 7.94 -5.13 -16.38
CA GLY A 127 7.57 -4.06 -15.45
C GLY A 127 8.55 -3.89 -14.30
N ARG A 128 8.57 -2.68 -13.72
CA ARG A 128 9.32 -2.38 -12.49
C ARG A 128 8.38 -2.17 -11.31
N PHE A 129 8.80 -2.57 -10.12
CA PHE A 129 7.93 -2.61 -8.95
C PHE A 129 8.61 -1.96 -7.74
N VAL A 130 7.93 -1.00 -7.11
CA VAL A 130 8.47 -0.29 -5.94
C VAL A 130 7.65 -0.65 -4.70
N ALA A 131 8.34 -1.07 -3.64
CA ALA A 131 7.78 -1.37 -2.34
C ALA A 131 8.44 -0.54 -1.24
N LEU A 132 7.62 0.18 -0.46
CA LEU A 132 8.03 0.83 0.78
C LEU A 132 7.65 -0.06 1.96
N LEU A 133 8.60 -0.40 2.81
CA LEU A 133 8.36 -1.16 4.05
C LEU A 133 8.55 -0.25 5.25
N ARG A 134 7.74 -0.44 6.29
CA ARG A 134 7.78 0.34 7.53
C ARG A 134 7.99 -0.63 8.68
N ASP A 135 8.51 -0.19 9.81
CA ASP A 135 8.54 -0.98 11.03
C ASP A 135 7.18 -1.70 11.21
N PRO A 136 7.16 -3.04 11.25
CA PRO A 136 5.92 -3.80 11.11
C PRO A 136 4.98 -3.59 12.29
N ALA A 137 5.49 -3.32 13.50
CA ALA A 137 4.69 -2.99 14.66
C ALA A 137 4.03 -1.61 14.50
N ALA A 138 4.80 -0.58 14.17
CA ALA A 138 4.30 0.77 13.90
C ALA A 138 3.33 0.80 12.72
N ARG A 139 3.55 -0.03 11.69
CA ARG A 139 2.66 -0.24 10.55
C ARG A 139 1.35 -0.89 10.97
N ALA A 140 1.37 -1.91 11.82
CA ALA A 140 0.19 -2.57 12.36
C ALA A 140 -0.69 -1.59 13.15
N VAL A 141 -0.09 -0.81 14.05
CA VAL A 141 -0.79 0.24 14.80
C VAL A 141 -1.40 1.29 13.86
N SER A 142 -0.65 1.70 12.83
CA SER A 142 -1.14 2.65 11.83
C SER A 142 -2.32 2.11 11.02
N HIS A 143 -2.35 0.81 10.74
CA HIS A 143 -3.43 0.14 10.03
C HIS A 143 -4.65 -0.07 10.93
N TYR A 144 -4.47 -0.47 12.18
CA TYR A 144 -5.54 -0.53 13.18
C TYR A 144 -6.24 0.83 13.32
N ARG A 145 -5.48 1.91 13.55
CA ARG A 145 -6.02 3.28 13.64
C ARG A 145 -6.81 3.67 12.39
N HIS A 146 -6.28 3.34 11.20
CA HIS A 146 -7.00 3.58 9.95
C HIS A 146 -8.33 2.82 9.85
N SER A 147 -8.40 1.60 10.40
CA SER A 147 -9.60 0.77 10.38
C SER A 147 -10.65 1.26 11.38
N VAL A 148 -10.24 1.69 12.57
CA VAL A 148 -11.09 2.35 13.58
C VAL A 148 -11.65 3.67 13.04
N GLU A 149 -10.82 4.52 12.42
CA GLU A 149 -11.23 5.79 11.80
C GLU A 149 -12.36 5.62 10.77
N ARG A 150 -12.35 4.48 10.07
CA ARG A 150 -13.35 4.14 9.05
C ARG A 150 -14.59 3.45 9.62
N GLY A 151 -14.63 3.18 10.91
CA GLY A 151 -15.71 2.44 11.56
C GLY A 151 -15.75 0.96 11.16
N VAL A 152 -14.60 0.38 10.84
CA VAL A 152 -14.49 -1.03 10.42
C VAL A 152 -14.07 -1.92 11.57
N GLU A 153 -13.12 -1.47 12.40
CA GLU A 153 -12.65 -2.24 13.55
C GLU A 153 -13.37 -1.80 14.83
N PRO A 154 -14.19 -2.68 15.45
CA PRO A 154 -14.84 -2.40 16.72
C PRO A 154 -14.02 -2.83 17.95
N LEU A 155 -13.01 -3.68 17.78
CA LEU A 155 -12.25 -4.24 18.90
C LEU A 155 -11.11 -3.33 19.35
N SER A 156 -10.59 -3.58 20.56
CA SER A 156 -9.32 -3.01 20.99
C SER A 156 -8.17 -3.52 20.11
N PHE A 157 -7.00 -2.88 20.13
CA PHE A 157 -5.88 -3.33 19.31
C PHE A 157 -5.43 -4.75 19.67
N ALA A 158 -5.38 -5.09 20.96
CA ALA A 158 -4.98 -6.42 21.42
C ALA A 158 -5.99 -7.49 20.98
N ASP A 159 -7.28 -7.23 21.17
CA ASP A 159 -8.35 -8.15 20.75
C ASP A 159 -8.43 -8.29 19.23
N ALA A 160 -8.18 -7.20 18.49
CA ALA A 160 -8.13 -7.21 17.03
C ALA A 160 -6.97 -8.06 16.49
N LEU A 161 -5.80 -8.02 17.14
CA LEU A 161 -4.66 -8.90 16.83
C LEU A 161 -4.98 -10.36 17.13
N ALA A 162 -5.61 -10.64 18.29
CA ALA A 162 -5.98 -12.00 18.68
C ALA A 162 -7.04 -12.61 17.73
N ALA A 163 -7.97 -11.80 17.23
CA ALA A 163 -9.01 -12.23 16.30
C ALA A 163 -8.56 -12.30 14.83
N GLU A 164 -7.35 -11.84 14.48
CA GLU A 164 -6.90 -11.74 13.09
C GLU A 164 -6.92 -13.09 12.37
N ASP A 165 -6.28 -14.11 12.95
CA ASP A 165 -6.12 -15.40 12.29
C ASP A 165 -7.48 -16.06 12.02
N GLU A 166 -8.40 -16.01 12.99
CA GLU A 166 -9.77 -16.50 12.82
C GLU A 166 -10.54 -15.73 11.73
N ARG A 167 -10.40 -14.40 11.67
CA ARG A 167 -11.08 -13.57 10.66
C ARG A 167 -10.56 -13.81 9.25
N LEU A 168 -9.30 -14.22 9.09
CA LEU A 168 -8.66 -14.40 7.79
C LEU A 168 -8.63 -15.84 7.30
N ALA A 169 -8.70 -16.83 8.21
CA ALA A 169 -8.67 -18.26 7.90
C ALA A 169 -9.67 -18.70 6.82
N PRO A 170 -10.92 -18.18 6.74
CA PRO A 170 -11.86 -18.58 5.69
C PRO A 170 -11.41 -18.21 4.26
N TYR A 171 -10.47 -17.27 4.12
CA TYR A 171 -10.07 -16.72 2.83
C TYR A 171 -8.65 -17.16 2.44
N LEU A 172 -7.71 -17.10 3.39
CA LEU A 172 -6.33 -17.53 3.15
C LEU A 172 -6.30 -19.04 2.87
N GLY A 173 -5.78 -19.43 1.70
CA GLY A 173 -5.74 -20.84 1.27
C GLY A 173 -7.04 -21.36 0.63
N HIS A 174 -8.09 -20.54 0.54
CA HIS A 174 -9.36 -20.90 -0.06
C HIS A 174 -9.71 -19.97 -1.24
N ASP A 175 -10.49 -18.91 -1.01
CA ASP A 175 -10.81 -17.90 -2.00
C ASP A 175 -10.37 -16.51 -1.52
N VAL A 176 -9.37 -15.96 -2.22
CA VAL A 176 -8.85 -14.60 -1.99
C VAL A 176 -9.39 -13.57 -2.99
N THR A 177 -10.25 -14.00 -3.92
CA THR A 177 -10.71 -13.19 -5.05
C THR A 177 -12.08 -12.54 -4.83
N SER A 178 -12.92 -13.12 -3.96
CA SER A 178 -14.20 -12.53 -3.60
C SER A 178 -14.09 -11.13 -2.99
N ARG A 179 -15.18 -10.37 -3.08
CA ARG A 179 -15.26 -9.03 -2.49
C ARG A 179 -15.17 -9.09 -0.97
N GLU A 180 -15.71 -10.14 -0.39
CA GLU A 180 -15.67 -10.48 1.02
C GLU A 180 -14.23 -10.72 1.47
N ALA A 181 -13.50 -11.59 0.76
CA ALA A 181 -12.08 -11.85 1.02
C ALA A 181 -11.25 -10.57 0.91
N HIS A 182 -11.43 -9.80 -0.17
CA HIS A 182 -10.75 -8.52 -0.35
C HIS A 182 -11.03 -7.56 0.81
N ALA A 183 -12.30 -7.44 1.23
CA ALA A 183 -12.67 -6.56 2.33
C ALA A 183 -12.03 -7.01 3.65
N ALA A 184 -12.06 -8.31 3.96
CA ALA A 184 -11.49 -8.87 5.18
C ALA A 184 -9.96 -8.70 5.20
N LEU A 185 -9.27 -9.20 4.17
CA LEU A 185 -7.82 -9.12 4.04
C LEU A 185 -7.35 -7.67 4.01
N ARG A 186 -8.06 -6.73 3.39
CA ARG A 186 -7.66 -5.31 3.38
C ARG A 186 -7.87 -4.63 4.75
N SER A 187 -8.83 -5.10 5.55
CA SER A 187 -9.24 -4.41 6.77
C SER A 187 -8.61 -4.96 8.04
N PHE A 188 -8.43 -6.29 8.15
CA PHE A 188 -8.14 -6.97 9.41
C PHE A 188 -6.77 -7.64 9.51
N SER A 189 -5.93 -7.57 8.46
CA SER A 189 -4.56 -8.13 8.49
C SER A 189 -3.55 -7.16 9.11
N TYR A 190 -3.58 -7.03 10.43
CA TYR A 190 -2.71 -6.15 11.20
C TYR A 190 -1.31 -6.75 11.43
N ALA A 191 -1.19 -7.98 11.89
CA ALA A 191 0.09 -8.65 12.10
C ALA A 191 0.64 -9.25 10.81
N SER A 192 -0.17 -10.03 10.08
CA SER A 192 0.26 -10.80 8.91
C SER A 192 0.85 -9.95 7.79
N ARG A 193 0.43 -8.68 7.65
CA ARG A 193 1.01 -7.72 6.69
C ARG A 193 2.42 -7.27 7.03
N GLY A 194 2.84 -7.39 8.28
CA GLY A 194 4.21 -7.11 8.73
C GLY A 194 5.19 -8.24 8.43
N LEU A 195 4.70 -9.41 8.00
CA LEU A 195 5.53 -10.54 7.61
C LEU A 195 6.06 -10.33 6.18
N TYR A 196 6.99 -9.39 6.02
CA TYR A 196 7.43 -8.92 4.70
C TYR A 196 8.30 -9.93 3.95
N ALA A 197 9.10 -10.72 4.65
CA ALA A 197 9.91 -11.77 4.03
C ALA A 197 9.03 -12.78 3.27
N ASP A 198 7.95 -13.27 3.89
CA ASP A 198 6.99 -14.19 3.26
C ASP A 198 6.30 -13.56 2.04
N GLN A 199 6.03 -12.26 2.11
CA GLN A 199 5.45 -11.53 0.98
C GLN A 199 6.46 -11.46 -0.17
N LEU A 200 7.67 -11.00 0.08
CA LEU A 200 8.70 -10.79 -0.94
C LEU A 200 9.21 -12.08 -1.57
N GLU A 201 9.33 -13.16 -0.81
CA GLU A 201 9.69 -14.46 -1.38
C GLU A 201 8.65 -14.92 -2.41
N ARG A 202 7.35 -14.80 -2.12
CA ARG A 202 6.29 -15.05 -3.12
C ARG A 202 6.38 -14.12 -4.32
N TRP A 203 6.85 -12.89 -4.15
CA TRP A 203 7.11 -12.00 -5.28
C TRP A 203 8.27 -12.53 -6.14
N PHE A 204 9.36 -12.94 -5.51
CA PHE A 204 10.57 -13.43 -6.18
C PHE A 204 10.41 -14.81 -6.84
N GLU A 205 9.36 -15.56 -6.51
CA GLU A 205 8.96 -16.77 -7.27
C GLU A 205 8.46 -16.45 -8.69
N HIS A 206 7.98 -15.22 -8.93
CA HIS A 206 7.35 -14.84 -10.19
C HIS A 206 8.04 -13.67 -10.90
N VAL A 207 8.76 -12.84 -10.16
CA VAL A 207 9.36 -11.60 -10.63
C VAL A 207 10.86 -11.60 -10.30
N PRO A 208 11.75 -11.41 -11.30
CA PRO A 208 13.17 -11.15 -11.08
C PRO A 208 13.43 -10.13 -9.97
N ARG A 209 14.42 -10.38 -9.11
CA ARG A 209 14.72 -9.50 -7.97
C ARG A 209 15.06 -8.08 -8.42
N GLU A 210 15.71 -7.96 -9.57
CA GLU A 210 16.15 -6.70 -10.18
C GLU A 210 14.97 -5.83 -10.65
N GLN A 211 13.78 -6.41 -10.80
CA GLN A 211 12.55 -5.68 -11.11
C GLN A 211 11.83 -5.16 -9.86
N VAL A 212 12.32 -5.44 -8.65
CA VAL A 212 11.69 -5.01 -7.40
C VAL A 212 12.65 -4.15 -6.57
N LEU A 213 12.32 -2.87 -6.43
CA LEU A 213 12.98 -1.98 -5.49
C LEU A 213 12.26 -1.98 -4.15
N VAL A 214 12.97 -2.36 -3.09
CA VAL A 214 12.46 -2.34 -1.72
C VAL A 214 13.20 -1.28 -0.90
N LEU A 215 12.44 -0.38 -0.26
CA LEU A 215 12.97 0.77 0.50
C LEU A 215 12.36 0.82 1.90
N LYS A 216 13.09 1.39 2.86
CA LYS A 216 12.56 1.69 4.20
C LYS A 216 11.80 3.01 4.16
N SER A 217 10.60 3.02 4.74
CA SER A 217 9.75 4.20 4.83
C SER A 217 10.36 5.26 5.75
N GLU A 218 11.05 4.80 6.78
CA GLU A 218 11.74 5.59 7.78
C GLU A 218 12.82 6.48 7.16
N GLU A 219 13.55 5.98 6.15
CA GLU A 219 14.50 6.78 5.37
C GLU A 219 13.77 7.91 4.65
N MET A 220 12.64 7.61 4.01
CA MET A 220 11.83 8.61 3.29
C MET A 220 11.18 9.63 4.24
N TYR A 221 10.89 9.24 5.48
CA TYR A 221 10.34 10.14 6.49
C TYR A 221 11.41 11.11 7.03
N ALA A 222 12.64 10.64 7.17
CA ALA A 222 13.76 11.42 7.64
C ALA A 222 14.28 12.38 6.55
N ASP A 223 14.53 11.85 5.35
CA ASP A 223 14.98 12.61 4.20
C ASP A 223 14.41 12.01 2.90
N PRO A 224 13.35 12.60 2.32
CA PRO A 224 12.70 12.05 1.15
C PRO A 224 13.52 12.18 -0.14
N ALA A 225 14.45 13.15 -0.24
CA ALA A 225 15.14 13.43 -1.50
C ALA A 225 16.05 12.27 -1.95
N PRO A 226 16.98 11.74 -1.12
CA PRO A 226 17.82 10.61 -1.50
C PRO A 226 17.02 9.33 -1.82
N VAL A 227 15.91 9.11 -1.11
CA VAL A 227 15.04 7.96 -1.38
C VAL A 227 14.32 8.13 -2.71
N TYR A 228 13.88 9.34 -3.03
CA TYR A 228 13.25 9.64 -4.31
C TYR A 228 14.24 9.50 -5.48
N ASP A 229 15.48 9.98 -5.34
CA ASP A 229 16.53 9.82 -6.35
C ASP A 229 16.77 8.34 -6.67
N ARG A 230 16.87 7.48 -5.63
CA ARG A 230 16.98 6.02 -5.82
C ARG A 230 15.79 5.42 -6.57
N VAL A 231 14.58 5.94 -6.35
CA VAL A 231 13.40 5.51 -7.10
C VAL A 231 13.50 5.96 -8.57
N LEU A 232 13.93 7.19 -8.83
CA LEU A 232 14.11 7.69 -10.21
C LEU A 232 15.16 6.87 -10.97
N ASP A 233 16.32 6.62 -10.35
CA ASP A 233 17.39 5.82 -10.92
C ASP A 233 16.90 4.40 -11.26
N PHE A 234 16.21 3.76 -10.31
CA PHE A 234 15.62 2.44 -10.51
C PHE A 234 14.57 2.42 -11.63
N LEU A 235 13.81 3.49 -11.80
CA LEU A 235 12.82 3.63 -12.87
C LEU A 235 13.44 4.13 -14.19
N GLY A 236 14.75 4.44 -14.21
CA GLY A 236 15.43 5.00 -15.39
C GLY A 236 14.86 6.36 -15.79
N LEU A 237 14.39 7.14 -14.82
CA LEU A 237 13.89 8.50 -15.01
C LEU A 237 15.03 9.50 -14.81
N ALA A 238 14.93 10.64 -15.50
CA ALA A 238 15.88 11.73 -15.30
C ALA A 238 15.79 12.29 -13.88
N PRO A 239 16.88 12.82 -13.30
CA PRO A 239 16.82 13.50 -12.02
C PRO A 239 15.81 14.65 -12.03
N HIS A 240 14.97 14.72 -11.01
CA HIS A 240 13.95 15.75 -10.85
C HIS A 240 13.65 15.96 -9.38
N THR A 241 13.39 17.20 -8.98
CA THR A 241 12.95 17.52 -7.61
C THR A 241 11.50 17.98 -7.66
N PRO A 242 10.56 17.31 -6.95
CA PRO A 242 9.18 17.77 -6.86
C PRO A 242 9.10 19.14 -6.18
N ASP A 243 8.09 19.95 -6.50
CA ASP A 243 7.85 21.26 -5.86
C ASP A 243 7.80 21.17 -4.33
N ARG A 244 7.26 20.03 -3.84
CA ARG A 244 7.25 19.71 -2.41
C ARG A 244 7.27 18.21 -2.17
N PHE A 245 8.04 17.82 -1.16
CA PHE A 245 7.92 16.51 -0.53
C PHE A 245 6.78 16.51 0.50
N GLY A 246 5.54 16.56 -0.01
CA GLY A 246 4.33 16.57 0.82
C GLY A 246 4.17 15.30 1.68
N VAL A 247 4.03 15.49 2.99
CA VAL A 247 3.68 14.42 3.93
C VAL A 247 2.15 14.28 4.01
N PHE A 248 1.61 13.19 3.46
CA PHE A 248 0.17 12.94 3.48
C PHE A 248 -0.21 12.10 4.71
N SER A 249 -0.33 12.77 5.86
CA SER A 249 -0.92 12.21 7.07
C SER A 249 -2.22 12.96 7.42
N ARG A 250 -3.27 12.23 7.79
CA ARG A 250 -4.49 12.84 8.32
C ARG A 250 -4.33 13.07 9.83
N PRO A 251 -5.00 14.08 10.42
CA PRO A 251 -5.06 14.24 11.86
C PRO A 251 -5.50 12.92 12.51
N LYS A 252 -4.69 12.43 13.46
CA LYS A 252 -4.97 11.17 14.16
C LYS A 252 -6.13 11.42 15.13
N PRO A 253 -7.22 10.64 15.11
CA PRO A 253 -8.19 10.70 16.20
C PRO A 253 -7.52 10.29 17.52
N ARG A 254 -8.10 10.75 18.64
CA ARG A 254 -7.75 10.25 19.97
C ARG A 254 -8.23 8.80 20.09
N ILE A 255 -7.40 7.88 19.64
CA ILE A 255 -7.50 6.44 19.92
C ILE A 255 -6.43 6.16 20.97
N ASP A 256 -6.81 5.41 22.01
CA ASP A 256 -5.89 5.00 23.05
C ASP A 256 -4.63 4.38 22.43
N ALA A 257 -3.47 4.77 22.96
CA ALA A 257 -2.24 4.12 22.58
C ALA A 257 -2.35 2.63 22.90
N PRO A 258 -1.86 1.73 22.02
CA PRO A 258 -1.64 0.35 22.38
C PRO A 258 -0.88 0.25 23.71
N ALA A 259 -1.23 -0.71 24.55
CA ALA A 259 -0.45 -0.98 25.75
C ALA A 259 0.98 -1.36 25.37
N ASP A 260 1.96 -0.91 26.16
CA ASP A 260 3.38 -1.19 25.91
C ASP A 260 3.66 -2.70 25.85
N SER A 261 2.94 -3.50 26.65
CA SER A 261 3.02 -4.96 26.61
C SER A 261 2.59 -5.55 25.26
N THR A 262 1.54 -5.01 24.64
CA THR A 262 1.07 -5.43 23.32
C THR A 262 2.07 -5.05 22.22
N LEU A 263 2.70 -3.87 22.32
CA LEU A 263 3.75 -3.47 21.37
C LEU A 263 4.99 -4.36 21.50
N ALA A 264 5.46 -4.59 22.72
CA ALA A 264 6.61 -5.45 22.98
C ALA A 264 6.36 -6.90 22.53
N GLU A 265 5.15 -7.42 22.68
CA GLU A 265 4.77 -8.73 22.12
C GLU A 265 4.84 -8.75 20.60
N LEU A 266 4.31 -7.71 19.95
CA LEU A 266 4.30 -7.59 18.50
C LEU A 266 5.73 -7.45 17.93
N GLU A 267 6.59 -6.68 18.59
CA GLU A 267 8.01 -6.56 18.27
C GLU A 267 8.74 -7.91 18.41
N ARG A 268 8.53 -8.64 19.52
CA ARG A 268 9.07 -9.99 19.69
C ARG A 268 8.58 -10.94 18.60
N ARG A 269 7.30 -10.85 18.22
CA ARG A 269 6.73 -11.66 17.12
C ARG A 269 7.41 -11.35 15.80
N PHE A 270 7.71 -10.09 15.51
CA PHE A 270 8.32 -9.70 14.23
C PHE A 270 9.84 -9.88 14.17
N ALA A 271 10.55 -9.88 15.29
CA ALA A 271 12.02 -9.98 15.32
C ALA A 271 12.61 -11.07 14.39
N PRO A 272 12.21 -12.36 14.48
CA PRO A 272 12.78 -13.38 13.59
C PRO A 272 12.43 -13.16 12.10
N HIS A 273 11.27 -12.57 11.81
CA HIS A 273 10.87 -12.25 10.43
C HIS A 273 11.63 -11.04 9.88
N ASN A 274 11.97 -10.09 10.74
CA ASN A 274 12.77 -8.91 10.40
C ASN A 274 14.22 -9.30 10.10
N ASP A 275 14.78 -10.25 10.85
CA ASP A 275 16.12 -10.79 10.59
C ASP A 275 16.15 -11.53 9.24
N ARG A 276 15.13 -12.36 8.97
CA ARG A 276 14.98 -13.02 7.66
C ARG A 276 14.83 -12.01 6.53
N LEU A 277 14.05 -10.95 6.72
CA LEU A 277 13.90 -9.87 5.73
C LEU A 277 15.23 -9.16 5.46
N ALA A 278 15.98 -8.82 6.51
CA ALA A 278 17.27 -8.16 6.37
C ALA A 278 18.26 -9.01 5.58
N ASN A 279 18.32 -10.32 5.87
CA ASN A 279 19.12 -11.28 5.10
C ASN A 279 18.66 -11.39 3.64
N LEU A 280 17.34 -11.47 3.41
CA LEU A 280 16.75 -11.57 2.07
C LEU A 280 17.11 -10.36 1.18
N LEU A 281 17.20 -9.17 1.78
CA LEU A 281 17.43 -7.90 1.07
C LEU A 281 18.89 -7.41 1.16
N GLY A 282 19.76 -8.11 1.88
CA GLY A 282 21.13 -7.65 2.15
C GLY A 282 21.19 -6.35 2.96
N TRP A 283 20.19 -6.08 3.80
CA TRP A 283 20.19 -4.90 4.67
C TRP A 283 21.13 -5.12 5.86
N SER A 284 21.89 -4.08 6.24
CA SER A 284 22.81 -4.11 7.39
C SER A 284 22.13 -4.19 8.77
N GLY A 285 20.79 -4.30 8.79
CA GLY A 285 19.96 -4.39 9.97
C GLY A 285 18.48 -4.16 9.63
N SER A 286 17.62 -4.41 10.61
CA SER A 286 16.18 -4.13 10.51
C SER A 286 15.90 -2.62 10.62
N TRP A 287 14.80 -2.21 11.25
CA TRP A 287 14.47 -0.80 11.41
C TRP A 287 15.36 -0.14 12.47
N PRO A 288 15.66 1.17 12.36
CA PRO A 288 16.36 1.89 13.41
C PRO A 288 15.58 1.74 14.73
N ALA A 289 16.27 1.48 15.84
CA ALA A 289 15.66 1.27 17.15
C ALA A 289 14.89 2.50 17.70
N GLU A 290 14.92 3.65 17.01
CA GLU A 290 14.35 4.91 17.48
C GLU A 290 13.74 5.74 16.34
N LEU A 291 12.58 5.37 15.79
CA LEU A 291 11.77 6.29 14.95
C LEU A 291 10.26 6.18 15.20
N SER A 292 9.85 5.82 16.42
CA SER A 292 8.44 5.64 16.79
C SER A 292 7.66 6.93 17.09
N THR A 293 8.28 8.10 16.96
CA THR A 293 7.58 9.39 17.05
C THR A 293 7.96 10.30 15.90
N PRO A 294 7.05 10.62 14.95
CA PRO A 294 7.22 11.83 14.17
C PRO A 294 7.12 13.00 15.16
N THR A 295 8.25 13.65 15.41
CA THR A 295 8.29 14.96 16.05
C THR A 295 7.35 15.85 15.26
N THR A 296 6.27 16.29 15.91
CA THR A 296 5.40 17.30 15.33
C THR A 296 6.20 18.59 15.37
N THR A 297 6.93 18.89 14.31
CA THR A 297 7.42 20.23 14.06
C THR A 297 6.20 21.08 13.78
N SER A 298 5.67 21.71 14.83
CA SER A 298 4.86 22.90 14.72
C SER A 298 5.69 23.93 13.96
N ASN A 299 5.27 24.29 12.75
CA ASN A 299 5.76 25.51 12.11
C ASN A 299 5.46 26.69 13.05
N PRO A 300 6.45 27.55 13.39
CA PRO A 300 6.13 28.87 13.85
C PRO A 300 5.46 29.65 12.69
N GLY A 301 4.63 30.61 13.05
CA GLY A 301 3.67 31.31 12.19
C GLY A 301 4.24 32.02 10.96
#